data_AF-A0AA51EN24-F1
#
_entry.id   AF-A0AA51EN24-F1
#
_cell.length_a   1.000
_cell.length_b   1.000
_cell.length_c   1.000
_cell.angle_alpha   90.00
_cell.angle_beta   90.00
_cell.angle_gamma   90.00
#
_symmetry.space_group_name_H-M   'P 1'
#
loop_
_entity.id
_entity.type
_entity.pdbx_description
1 polymer ?
#
loop_
_entity_poly.entity_id
_entity_poly.type
_entity_poly.pdbx_seq_one_letter_code
_entity_poly.pdbx_strand_id
1 'polypeptide(L)'
;YEDVRLANSATLLANGRKVKSYSTAFLSELPIKYLLHQAQKDQMSYGGLFSPLLRLLATHFPQLSLVDDWMDDQVFGDTCRHQIDIYISEYSMNEAFQCIEENPYKTGKILKAMLNKNPTDIWPFAETFVTYFKSVLGDQVPRHVQELYREVWLRLNTVLPRCLWVMTINALLDLNGNGRNVTITQENVLVDPLQVLRCDIRVFRCGPILKIILRILEASLAASRS
;
A
#
# COMPACT_ATOMS: atom_id res chain seq x y z
N TYR A 1 -4.87 19.53 -14.23
CA TYR A 1 -5.49 19.02 -15.46
C TYR A 1 -6.88 18.45 -15.18
N GLU A 2 -7.00 17.48 -14.27
CA GLU A 2 -8.29 16.84 -13.95
C GLU A 2 -9.40 17.84 -13.57
N ASP A 3 -9.10 18.84 -12.71
CA ASP A 3 -10.06 19.92 -12.40
C ASP A 3 -10.58 20.65 -13.64
N VAL A 4 -9.66 21.04 -14.52
CA VAL A 4 -9.98 21.78 -15.75
C VAL A 4 -10.77 20.88 -16.71
N ARG A 5 -10.44 19.60 -16.78
CA ARG A 5 -11.14 18.61 -17.60
C ARG A 5 -12.58 18.45 -17.13
N LEU A 6 -12.80 18.28 -15.83
CA LEU A 6 -14.13 18.11 -15.23
C LEU A 6 -14.98 19.37 -15.41
N ALA A 7 -14.42 20.54 -15.10
CA ALA A 7 -15.11 21.83 -15.23
C ALA A 7 -15.53 22.16 -16.67
N ASN A 8 -14.75 21.75 -17.67
CA ASN A 8 -15.02 22.04 -19.09
C ASN A 8 -15.66 20.87 -19.85
N SER A 9 -15.98 19.77 -19.17
CA SER A 9 -16.46 18.53 -19.81
C SER A 9 -17.72 18.74 -20.67
N ALA A 10 -18.72 19.46 -20.13
CA ALA A 10 -19.96 19.78 -20.84
C ALA A 10 -19.70 20.62 -22.10
N THR A 11 -18.85 21.65 -21.99
CA THR A 11 -18.48 22.52 -23.11
C THR A 11 -17.71 21.77 -24.20
N LEU A 12 -16.84 20.85 -23.83
CA LEU A 12 -16.09 20.03 -24.79
C LEU A 12 -17.02 19.07 -25.55
N LEU A 13 -17.96 18.42 -24.84
CA LEU A 13 -18.96 17.54 -25.44
C LEU A 13 -19.90 18.31 -26.38
N ALA A 14 -20.37 19.50 -25.97
CA ALA A 14 -21.22 20.36 -26.80
C ALA A 14 -20.52 20.79 -28.11
N ASN A 15 -19.20 20.93 -28.09
CA ASN A 15 -18.39 21.26 -29.27
C ASN A 15 -17.94 20.02 -30.07
N GLY A 16 -18.49 18.83 -29.80
CA GLY A 16 -18.14 17.59 -30.48
C GLY A 16 -16.71 17.11 -30.23
N ARG A 17 -16.04 17.62 -29.19
CA ARG A 17 -14.65 17.27 -28.86
C ARG A 17 -14.61 16.10 -27.88
N LYS A 18 -13.70 15.15 -28.13
CA LYS A 18 -13.43 14.04 -27.21
C LYS A 18 -12.73 14.55 -25.95
N VAL A 19 -13.32 14.30 -24.78
CA VAL A 19 -12.69 14.52 -23.48
C VAL A 19 -11.64 13.43 -23.25
N LYS A 20 -10.36 13.80 -23.24
CA LYS A 20 -9.26 12.87 -22.91
C LYS A 20 -9.13 12.77 -21.40
N SER A 21 -8.88 11.58 -20.87
CA SER A 21 -8.57 11.33 -19.46
C SER A 21 -7.36 10.41 -19.37
N TYR A 22 -6.60 10.53 -18.28
CA TYR A 22 -5.57 9.55 -17.97
C TYR A 22 -6.20 8.21 -17.57
N SER A 23 -5.51 7.11 -17.83
CA SER A 23 -5.95 5.79 -17.36
C SER A 23 -5.78 5.68 -15.85
N THR A 24 -6.63 4.88 -15.21
CA THR A 24 -6.52 4.56 -13.78
C THR A 24 -5.19 3.89 -13.45
N ALA A 25 -4.69 3.04 -14.36
CA ALA A 25 -3.37 2.40 -14.27
C ALA A 25 -2.23 3.43 -14.21
N PHE A 26 -2.19 4.37 -15.15
CA PHE A 26 -1.16 5.42 -15.13
C PHE A 26 -1.25 6.25 -13.84
N LEU A 27 -2.47 6.62 -13.43
CA LEU A 27 -2.64 7.38 -12.19
C LEU A 27 -2.11 6.58 -11.00
N SER A 28 -2.32 5.25 -10.95
CA SER A 28 -1.88 4.37 -9.84
C SER A 28 -0.37 4.33 -9.63
N GLU A 29 0.40 4.53 -10.70
CA GLU A 29 1.86 4.57 -10.69
C GLU A 29 2.43 5.89 -10.15
N LEU A 30 1.58 6.90 -9.92
CA LEU A 30 2.01 8.19 -9.39
C LEU A 30 2.22 8.10 -7.88
N PRO A 31 3.41 8.45 -7.36
CA PRO A 31 3.73 8.41 -5.94
C PRO A 31 3.20 9.65 -5.21
N ILE A 32 1.89 9.90 -5.29
CA ILE A 32 1.25 11.15 -4.83
C ILE A 32 1.51 11.38 -3.33
N LYS A 33 1.38 10.33 -2.50
CA LYS A 33 1.59 10.41 -1.05
C LYS A 33 3.04 10.75 -0.71
N TYR A 34 4.00 10.10 -1.38
CA TYR A 34 5.42 10.39 -1.24
C TYR A 34 5.77 11.83 -1.64
N LEU A 35 5.27 12.31 -2.79
CA LEU A 35 5.51 13.69 -3.25
C LEU A 35 4.98 14.72 -2.25
N LEU A 36 3.80 14.46 -1.69
CA LEU A 36 3.20 15.32 -0.68
C LEU A 36 3.99 15.31 0.63
N HIS A 37 4.46 14.14 1.07
CA HIS A 37 5.34 14.01 2.24
C HIS A 37 6.68 14.75 2.03
N GLN A 38 7.28 14.65 0.85
CA GLN A 38 8.51 15.37 0.53
C GLN A 38 8.30 16.89 0.52
N ALA A 39 7.19 17.36 -0.05
CA ALA A 39 6.82 18.77 -0.01
C ALA A 39 6.55 19.25 1.44
N GLN A 40 6.02 18.38 2.30
CA GLN A 40 5.82 18.67 3.71
C GLN A 40 7.14 18.77 4.50
N LYS A 41 8.09 17.89 4.19
CA LYS A 41 9.40 17.84 4.87
C LYS A 41 10.29 19.04 4.53
N ASP A 42 10.24 19.51 3.29
CA ASP A 42 11.01 20.66 2.82
C ASP A 42 10.08 21.83 2.43
N GLN A 43 9.44 22.42 3.45
CA GLN A 43 8.55 23.58 3.29
C GLN A 43 9.28 24.82 2.76
N MET A 44 10.59 24.94 3.01
CA MET A 44 11.37 26.09 2.54
C MET A 44 11.45 26.11 1.01
N SER A 45 11.64 24.95 0.39
CA SER A 45 11.70 24.82 -1.08
C SER A 45 10.32 24.65 -1.72
N TYR A 46 9.37 24.01 -1.02
CA TYR A 46 8.11 23.53 -1.62
C TYR A 46 6.83 24.03 -0.94
N GLY A 47 6.88 24.96 0.01
CA GLY A 47 5.71 25.37 0.77
C GLY A 47 4.56 25.92 -0.07
N GLY A 48 4.86 26.59 -1.18
CA GLY A 48 3.85 27.03 -2.15
C GLY A 48 3.14 25.90 -2.91
N LEU A 49 3.74 24.70 -2.96
CA LEU A 49 3.17 23.52 -3.63
C LEU A 49 2.38 22.63 -2.67
N PHE A 50 2.73 22.63 -1.39
CA PHE A 50 2.12 21.72 -0.41
C PHE A 50 0.60 21.87 -0.33
N SER A 51 0.09 23.10 -0.14
CA SER A 51 -1.35 23.34 -0.02
C SER A 51 -2.13 22.98 -1.31
N PRO A 52 -1.69 23.39 -2.52
CA PRO A 52 -2.30 22.91 -3.76
C PRO A 52 -2.29 21.40 -3.94
N LEU A 53 -1.19 20.72 -3.59
CA LEU A 53 -1.08 19.26 -3.69
C LEU A 53 -2.01 18.55 -2.70
N LEU A 54 -2.08 19.03 -1.46
CA LEU A 54 -3.00 18.48 -0.46
C LEU A 54 -4.45 18.66 -0.89
N ARG A 55 -4.81 19.82 -1.44
CA ARG A 55 -6.15 20.05 -2.00
C ARG A 55 -6.45 19.08 -3.14
N LEU A 56 -5.53 18.90 -4.08
CA LEU A 56 -5.69 17.96 -5.20
C LEU A 56 -5.87 16.51 -4.72
N LEU A 57 -5.13 16.11 -3.69
CA LEU A 57 -5.29 14.79 -3.07
C LEU A 57 -6.69 14.64 -2.48
N ALA A 58 -7.11 15.59 -1.65
CA ALA A 58 -8.41 15.55 -0.98
C ALA A 58 -9.59 15.57 -1.98
N THR A 59 -9.43 16.24 -3.13
CA THR A 59 -10.51 16.33 -4.14
C THR A 59 -10.54 15.16 -5.12
N HIS A 60 -9.38 14.64 -5.56
CA HIS A 60 -9.31 13.62 -6.62
C HIS A 60 -8.98 12.21 -6.11
N PHE A 61 -8.38 12.11 -4.93
CA PHE A 61 -7.92 10.84 -4.36
C PHE A 61 -8.24 10.76 -2.86
N PRO A 62 -9.52 10.91 -2.43
CA PRO A 62 -9.90 10.91 -1.02
C PRO A 62 -9.51 9.62 -0.27
N GLN A 63 -9.40 8.50 -0.98
CA GLN A 63 -8.89 7.23 -0.45
C GLN A 63 -7.42 7.27 -0.02
N LEU A 64 -6.64 8.26 -0.47
CA LEU A 64 -5.25 8.47 -0.08
C LEU A 64 -5.12 9.48 1.08
N SER A 65 -6.22 10.12 1.49
CA SER A 65 -6.27 11.11 2.56
C SER A 65 -6.94 10.60 3.84
N LEU A 66 -6.94 9.28 4.08
CA LEU A 66 -7.45 8.70 5.32
C LEU A 66 -6.62 9.21 6.51
N VAL A 67 -7.26 9.62 7.62
CA VAL A 67 -6.53 10.25 8.75
C VAL A 67 -5.51 9.31 9.38
N ASP A 68 -5.86 8.03 9.51
CA ASP A 68 -4.96 6.99 10.05
C ASP A 68 -3.69 6.80 9.20
N ASP A 69 -3.77 7.13 7.91
CA ASP A 69 -2.65 7.12 6.97
C ASP A 69 -1.60 8.18 7.23
N TRP A 70 -1.94 9.21 8.00
CA TRP A 70 -1.11 10.38 8.27
C TRP A 70 -0.63 10.43 9.73
N MET A 71 -1.37 9.82 10.65
CA MET A 71 -0.95 9.72 12.05
C MET A 71 0.20 8.70 12.25
N ASP A 72 0.25 7.64 11.44
CA ASP A 72 1.27 6.60 11.54
C ASP A 72 2.70 7.09 11.19
N ASP A 73 2.84 8.14 10.37
CA ASP A 73 4.16 8.68 9.94
C ASP A 73 5.01 9.20 11.11
N GLN A 74 4.39 9.60 12.23
CA GLN A 74 5.12 10.09 13.42
C GLN A 74 5.71 8.98 14.28
N VAL A 75 5.28 7.72 14.10
CA VAL A 75 5.68 6.58 14.94
C VAL A 75 7.03 5.99 14.50
N PHE A 76 7.42 6.19 13.24
CA PHE A 76 8.64 5.60 12.68
C PHE A 76 9.91 6.42 12.97
N GLY A 77 9.80 7.59 13.62
CA GLY A 77 10.88 8.59 13.75
C GLY A 77 11.88 8.40 14.89
N ASP A 78 11.49 7.91 16.07
CA ASP A 78 12.21 8.27 17.31
C ASP A 78 12.62 7.12 18.24
N THR A 79 12.83 5.90 17.75
CA THR A 79 13.44 4.86 18.61
C THR A 79 14.87 4.60 18.18
N CYS A 80 15.80 4.73 19.13
CA CYS A 80 17.19 4.29 19.06
C CYS A 80 17.25 2.78 18.77
N ARG A 81 16.91 2.38 17.55
CA ARG A 81 16.96 1.00 17.10
C ARG A 81 18.43 0.73 16.79
N HIS A 82 19.06 -0.14 17.56
CA HIS A 82 20.39 -0.67 17.23
C HIS A 82 20.42 -0.98 15.73
N GLN A 83 21.26 -0.25 15.00
CA GLN A 83 21.40 -0.36 13.56
C GLN A 83 21.94 -1.75 13.25
N ILE A 84 21.03 -2.67 12.98
CA ILE A 84 21.38 -3.96 12.42
C ILE A 84 21.59 -3.70 10.93
N ASP A 85 22.85 -3.54 10.54
CA ASP A 85 23.22 -3.39 9.13
C ASP A 85 23.15 -4.76 8.45
N ILE A 86 21.94 -5.11 8.01
CA ILE A 86 21.70 -6.29 7.18
C ILE A 86 21.51 -5.85 5.74
N TYR A 87 22.28 -6.48 4.86
CA TYR A 87 22.05 -6.39 3.43
C TYR A 87 20.72 -7.04 3.06
N ILE A 88 19.81 -6.24 2.52
CA ILE A 88 18.49 -6.66 2.06
C ILE A 88 18.61 -6.96 0.56
N SER A 89 18.35 -8.22 0.19
CA SER A 89 18.22 -8.68 -1.18
C SER A 89 17.01 -9.59 -1.29
N GLU A 90 16.55 -9.85 -2.51
CA GLU A 90 15.49 -10.84 -2.73
C GLU A 90 15.89 -12.22 -2.19
N TYR A 91 17.15 -12.61 -2.35
CA TYR A 91 17.67 -13.87 -1.81
C TYR A 91 17.56 -13.92 -0.28
N SER A 92 18.06 -12.90 0.44
CA SER A 92 18.02 -12.90 1.91
C SER A 92 16.59 -12.81 2.45
N MET A 93 15.70 -12.14 1.71
CA MET A 93 14.28 -12.09 2.02
C MET A 93 13.63 -13.47 1.85
N ASN A 94 13.79 -14.09 0.68
CA ASN A 94 13.22 -15.41 0.38
C ASN A 94 13.67 -16.46 1.40
N GLU A 95 14.96 -16.53 1.67
CA GLU A 95 15.54 -17.46 2.63
C GLU A 95 14.98 -17.24 4.05
N ALA A 96 14.74 -15.99 4.46
CA ALA A 96 14.20 -15.67 5.77
C ALA A 96 12.70 -15.98 5.90
N PHE A 97 11.91 -15.79 4.84
CA PHE A 97 10.46 -16.04 4.88
C PHE A 97 10.09 -17.51 4.64
N GLN A 98 10.89 -18.26 3.88
CA GLN A 98 10.67 -19.70 3.66
C GLN A 98 10.76 -20.50 4.96
N CYS A 99 11.65 -20.10 5.87
CA CYS A 99 11.82 -20.72 7.19
C CYS A 99 11.11 -19.94 8.31
N ILE A 100 10.05 -19.18 8.03
CA ILE A 100 9.40 -18.30 9.03
C ILE A 100 8.85 -19.06 10.25
N GLU A 101 8.33 -20.27 10.06
CA GLU A 101 7.81 -21.10 11.15
C GLU A 101 8.93 -21.79 11.96
N GLU A 102 10.02 -22.19 11.30
CA GLU A 102 11.17 -22.87 11.92
C GLU A 102 12.11 -21.90 12.64
N ASN A 103 12.34 -20.73 12.04
CA ASN A 103 13.25 -19.70 12.53
C ASN A 103 12.67 -18.28 12.33
N PRO A 104 11.62 -17.93 13.10
CA PRO A 104 10.96 -16.62 13.01
C PRO A 104 11.90 -15.44 13.34
N TYR A 105 12.99 -15.69 14.06
CA TYR A 105 13.99 -14.68 14.39
C TYR A 105 14.70 -14.14 13.14
N LYS A 106 15.00 -15.02 12.17
CA LYS A 106 15.63 -14.63 10.91
C LYS A 106 14.74 -13.69 10.11
N THR A 107 13.45 -13.99 10.01
CA THR A 107 12.44 -13.11 9.39
C THR A 107 12.32 -11.79 10.13
N GLY A 108 12.25 -11.83 11.47
CA GLY A 108 12.20 -10.63 12.30
C GLY A 108 13.39 -9.69 12.10
N LYS A 109 14.59 -10.23 11.87
CA LYS A 109 15.80 -9.45 11.53
C LYS A 109 15.67 -8.72 10.19
N ILE A 110 15.21 -9.41 9.15
CA ILE A 110 14.98 -8.80 7.82
C ILE A 110 13.92 -7.70 7.91
N LEU A 111 12.81 -7.95 8.61
CA LEU A 111 11.74 -6.98 8.79
C LEU A 111 12.24 -5.72 9.52
N LYS A 112 13.02 -5.88 10.60
CA LYS A 112 13.64 -4.76 11.31
C LYS A 112 14.61 -3.99 10.43
N ALA A 113 15.40 -4.67 9.61
CA ALA A 113 16.29 -4.03 8.65
C ALA A 113 15.51 -3.20 7.61
N MET A 114 14.39 -3.72 7.09
CA MET A 114 13.51 -2.97 6.18
C MET A 114 12.94 -1.71 6.84
N LEU A 115 12.53 -1.79 8.11
CA LEU A 115 12.03 -0.63 8.86
C LEU A 115 13.08 0.46 9.08
N ASN A 116 14.36 0.11 9.04
CA ASN A 116 15.47 1.07 9.23
C ASN A 116 15.90 1.77 7.92
N LYS A 117 15.41 1.32 6.75
CA LYS A 117 15.72 1.92 5.44
C LYS A 117 14.66 2.92 5.01
N ASN A 118 14.97 3.82 4.07
CA ASN A 118 13.94 4.71 3.54
C ASN A 118 12.86 3.88 2.81
N PRO A 119 11.58 4.30 2.85
CA PRO A 119 10.49 3.62 2.15
C PRO A 119 10.79 3.38 0.66
N THR A 120 11.42 4.34 0.00
CA THR A 120 11.81 4.25 -1.43
C THR A 120 12.88 3.19 -1.68
N ASP A 121 13.78 2.95 -0.73
CA ASP A 121 14.87 1.97 -0.86
C ASP A 121 14.37 0.53 -0.66
N ILE A 122 13.25 0.35 0.04
CA ILE A 122 12.62 -0.96 0.27
C ILE A 122 11.54 -1.28 -0.75
N TRP A 123 11.00 -0.28 -1.45
CA TRP A 123 9.93 -0.46 -2.44
C TRP A 123 10.26 -1.48 -3.55
N PRO A 124 11.50 -1.59 -4.07
CA PRO A 124 11.84 -2.62 -5.05
C PRO A 124 11.55 -4.06 -4.59
N PHE A 125 11.49 -4.29 -3.27
CA PHE A 125 11.19 -5.61 -2.71
C PHE A 125 9.69 -5.81 -2.39
N ALA A 126 8.82 -4.84 -2.70
CA ALA A 126 7.40 -4.89 -2.34
C ALA A 126 6.70 -6.12 -2.91
N GLU A 127 6.97 -6.46 -4.18
CA GLU A 127 6.37 -7.61 -4.83
C GLU A 127 6.78 -8.92 -4.14
N THR A 128 8.08 -9.15 -3.95
CA THR A 128 8.60 -10.31 -3.20
C THR A 128 8.01 -10.37 -1.79
N PHE A 129 7.99 -9.22 -1.10
CA PHE A 129 7.48 -9.12 0.27
C PHE A 129 6.03 -9.57 0.40
N VAL A 130 5.13 -9.15 -0.51
CA VAL A 130 3.71 -9.51 -0.42
C VAL A 130 3.45 -10.98 -0.75
N THR A 131 4.31 -11.66 -1.51
CA THR A 131 4.13 -13.09 -1.80
C THR A 131 4.08 -13.96 -0.53
N TYR A 132 4.69 -13.48 0.55
CA TYR A 132 4.76 -14.17 1.83
C TYR A 132 3.60 -13.88 2.79
N PHE A 133 2.57 -13.12 2.39
CA PHE A 133 1.40 -12.84 3.23
C PHE A 133 0.79 -14.12 3.82
N LYS A 134 0.62 -15.17 3.00
CA LYS A 134 0.06 -16.46 3.43
C LYS A 134 0.98 -17.24 4.36
N SER A 135 2.30 -17.06 4.25
CA SER A 135 3.29 -17.67 5.16
C SER A 135 3.23 -17.03 6.54
N VAL A 136 2.99 -15.71 6.61
CA VAL A 136 2.86 -14.96 7.88
C VAL A 136 1.59 -15.34 8.65
N LEU A 137 0.59 -15.91 7.97
CA LEU A 137 -0.63 -16.46 8.58
C LEU A 137 -0.43 -17.84 9.23
N GLY A 138 0.79 -18.39 9.21
CA GLY A 138 1.10 -19.69 9.82
C GLY A 138 0.86 -19.72 11.32
N ASP A 139 0.37 -20.85 11.84
CA ASP A 139 0.00 -21.01 13.25
C ASP A 139 1.21 -20.95 14.19
N GLN A 140 2.41 -21.28 13.69
CA GLN A 140 3.67 -21.23 14.44
C GLN A 140 4.38 -19.88 14.34
N VAL A 141 3.86 -18.94 13.56
CA VAL A 141 4.50 -17.63 13.38
C VAL A 141 4.23 -16.76 14.61
N PRO A 142 5.26 -16.32 15.35
CA PRO A 142 5.06 -15.50 16.54
C PRO A 142 4.38 -14.17 16.22
N ARG A 143 3.49 -13.73 17.12
CA ARG A 143 2.74 -12.48 16.98
C ARG A 143 3.62 -11.25 16.72
N HIS A 144 4.81 -11.21 17.32
CA HIS A 144 5.77 -10.12 17.09
C HIS A 144 6.23 -10.03 15.63
N VAL A 145 6.44 -11.16 14.95
CA VAL A 145 6.83 -11.19 13.52
C VAL A 145 5.68 -10.70 12.64
N GLN A 146 4.45 -11.11 12.95
CA GLN A 146 3.25 -10.63 12.25
C GLN A 146 3.08 -9.10 12.40
N GLU A 147 3.40 -8.56 13.58
CA GLU A 147 3.36 -7.11 13.83
C GLU A 147 4.44 -6.36 13.07
N LEU A 148 5.68 -6.87 13.06
CA LEU A 148 6.77 -6.31 12.24
C LEU A 148 6.43 -6.34 10.74
N TYR A 149 5.80 -7.42 10.27
CA TYR A 149 5.35 -7.52 8.89
C TYR A 149 4.31 -6.43 8.57
N ARG A 150 3.37 -6.20 9.49
CA ARG A 150 2.39 -5.11 9.38
C ARG A 150 3.06 -3.73 9.32
N GLU A 151 4.04 -3.48 10.17
CA GLU A 151 4.78 -2.22 10.17
C GLU A 151 5.54 -1.99 8.85
N VAL A 152 6.18 -3.03 8.30
CA VAL A 152 6.86 -2.93 6.99
C VAL A 152 5.85 -2.65 5.88
N TRP A 153 4.70 -3.31 5.90
CA TRP A 153 3.63 -3.05 4.93
C TRP A 153 3.16 -1.59 4.99
N LEU A 154 2.94 -1.05 6.19
CA LEU A 154 2.58 0.36 6.36
C LEU A 154 3.66 1.31 5.83
N ARG A 155 4.93 0.97 6.03
CA ARG A 155 6.06 1.74 5.49
C ARG A 155 6.08 1.73 3.96
N LEU A 156 5.80 0.59 3.33
CA LEU A 156 5.65 0.49 1.86
C LEU A 156 4.42 1.28 1.37
N ASN A 157 3.35 1.32 2.16
CA ASN A 157 2.11 2.03 1.85
C ASN A 157 2.29 3.56 1.75
N THR A 158 3.41 4.11 2.24
CA THR A 158 3.71 5.55 2.07
C THR A 158 4.24 5.90 0.67
N VAL A 159 4.73 4.93 -0.10
CA VAL A 159 5.33 5.13 -1.42
C VAL A 159 4.29 5.10 -2.53
N LEU A 160 3.72 3.91 -2.77
CA LEU A 160 2.75 3.64 -3.85
C LEU A 160 1.59 2.78 -3.30
N PRO A 161 0.69 3.38 -2.49
CA PRO A 161 -0.36 2.67 -1.78
C PRO A 161 -1.27 1.84 -2.71
N ARG A 162 -1.71 2.43 -3.83
CA ARG A 162 -2.62 1.74 -4.77
C ARG A 162 -1.99 0.49 -5.40
N CYS A 163 -0.72 0.56 -5.80
CA CYS A 163 0.01 -0.60 -6.29
C CYS A 163 0.12 -1.68 -5.21
N LEU A 164 0.50 -1.27 -3.99
CA LEU A 164 0.64 -2.19 -2.86
C LEU A 164 -0.68 -2.90 -2.50
N TRP A 165 -1.81 -2.18 -2.52
CA TRP A 165 -3.13 -2.75 -2.25
C TRP A 165 -3.48 -3.85 -3.25
N VAL A 166 -3.29 -3.60 -4.54
CA VAL A 166 -3.55 -4.58 -5.60
C VAL A 166 -2.65 -5.80 -5.44
N MET A 167 -1.35 -5.61 -5.19
CA MET A 167 -0.42 -6.72 -4.95
C MET A 167 -0.82 -7.55 -3.72
N THR A 168 -1.24 -6.87 -2.64
CA THR A 168 -1.67 -7.50 -1.38
C THR A 168 -2.94 -8.32 -1.54
N ILE A 169 -3.96 -7.75 -2.19
CA ILE A 169 -5.22 -8.45 -2.47
C ILE A 169 -4.93 -9.71 -3.28
N ASN A 170 -4.15 -9.58 -4.36
CA ASN A 170 -3.82 -10.71 -5.23
C ASN A 170 -3.02 -11.80 -4.50
N ALA A 171 -2.08 -11.43 -3.62
CA ALA A 171 -1.32 -12.39 -2.83
C ALA A 171 -2.18 -13.18 -1.83
N LEU A 172 -3.25 -12.57 -1.33
CA LEU A 172 -4.16 -13.15 -0.34
C LEU A 172 -5.39 -13.84 -0.93
N LEU A 173 -5.64 -13.72 -2.24
CA LEU A 173 -6.76 -14.40 -2.90
C LEU A 173 -6.70 -15.90 -2.65
N ASP A 174 -7.81 -16.46 -2.17
CA ASP A 174 -7.98 -17.89 -1.99
C ASP A 174 -8.56 -18.49 -3.28
N LEU A 175 -7.70 -19.05 -4.13
CA LEU A 175 -8.08 -19.65 -5.41
C LEU A 175 -8.60 -21.10 -5.25
N ASN A 176 -8.69 -21.62 -4.02
CA ASN A 176 -9.02 -23.03 -3.76
C ASN A 176 -10.45 -23.44 -4.17
N GLY A 177 -11.30 -22.50 -4.60
CA GLY A 177 -12.66 -22.80 -5.06
C GLY A 177 -12.83 -22.70 -6.57
N ASN A 178 -12.39 -23.68 -7.37
CA ASN A 178 -12.73 -23.92 -8.80
C ASN A 178 -12.82 -22.68 -9.75
N GLY A 179 -12.27 -21.55 -9.33
CA GLY A 179 -12.44 -20.26 -9.98
C GLY A 179 -11.28 -20.03 -10.91
N ARG A 180 -11.59 -19.56 -12.12
CA ARG A 180 -10.59 -19.04 -13.07
C ARG A 180 -9.61 -18.13 -12.32
N ASN A 181 -8.32 -18.16 -12.69
CA ASN A 181 -7.30 -17.23 -12.21
C ASN A 181 -7.74 -15.79 -12.53
N VAL A 182 -8.53 -15.17 -11.65
CA VAL A 182 -8.96 -13.78 -11.80
C VAL A 182 -7.96 -12.95 -11.01
N THR A 183 -7.08 -12.27 -11.73
CA THR A 183 -6.27 -11.21 -11.16
C THR A 183 -7.19 -10.02 -10.87
N ILE A 184 -7.26 -9.62 -9.61
CA ILE A 184 -8.00 -8.43 -9.21
C ILE A 184 -7.18 -7.21 -9.61
N THR A 185 -7.77 -6.33 -10.43
CA THR A 185 -7.20 -5.03 -10.77
C THR A 185 -7.78 -3.93 -9.88
N GLN A 186 -7.17 -2.75 -9.88
CA GLN A 186 -7.72 -1.60 -9.17
C GLN A 186 -9.15 -1.25 -9.62
N GLU A 187 -9.48 -1.45 -10.91
CA GLU A 187 -10.82 -1.20 -11.44
C GLU A 187 -11.86 -2.19 -10.87
N ASN A 188 -11.49 -3.47 -10.76
CA ASN A 188 -12.36 -4.48 -10.13
C ASN A 188 -12.70 -4.10 -8.68
N VAL A 189 -11.70 -3.61 -7.92
CA VAL A 189 -11.87 -3.20 -6.52
C VAL A 189 -12.74 -1.94 -6.39
N LEU A 190 -12.62 -0.99 -7.34
CA LEU A 190 -13.47 0.20 -7.35
C LEU A 190 -14.94 -0.14 -7.59
N VAL A 191 -15.21 -1.11 -8.46
CA VAL A 191 -16.57 -1.57 -8.78
C VAL A 191 -17.18 -2.38 -7.63
N ASP A 192 -16.39 -3.24 -6.99
CA ASP A 192 -16.82 -4.08 -5.87
C ASP A 192 -15.76 -4.12 -4.76
N PRO A 193 -15.77 -3.15 -3.82
CA PRO A 193 -14.80 -3.07 -2.73
C PRO A 193 -14.80 -4.29 -1.80
N LEU A 194 -15.91 -5.05 -1.75
CA LEU A 194 -16.03 -6.23 -0.88
C LEU A 194 -15.19 -7.40 -1.39
N GLN A 195 -14.68 -7.35 -2.62
CA GLN A 195 -13.73 -8.36 -3.12
C GLN A 195 -12.45 -8.43 -2.29
N VAL A 196 -12.08 -7.34 -1.60
CA VAL A 196 -10.95 -7.30 -0.65
C VAL A 196 -11.11 -8.34 0.48
N LEU A 197 -12.35 -8.70 0.83
CA LEU A 197 -12.65 -9.70 1.87
C LEU A 197 -12.59 -11.15 1.35
N ARG A 198 -12.49 -11.37 0.03
CA ARG A 198 -12.34 -12.72 -0.57
C ARG A 198 -10.89 -13.20 -0.47
N CYS A 199 -10.37 -13.23 0.75
CA CYS A 199 -9.01 -13.59 1.08
C CYS A 199 -8.94 -14.90 1.87
N ASP A 200 -7.72 -15.43 2.05
CA ASP A 200 -7.43 -16.58 2.91
C ASP A 200 -8.12 -16.43 4.28
N ILE A 201 -8.93 -17.42 4.67
CA ILE A 201 -9.74 -17.36 5.89
C ILE A 201 -8.94 -17.17 7.18
N ARG A 202 -7.64 -17.52 7.17
CA ARG A 202 -6.75 -17.34 8.34
C ARG A 202 -6.51 -15.86 8.65
N VAL A 203 -6.70 -14.96 7.67
CA VAL A 203 -6.64 -13.51 7.87
C VAL A 203 -7.57 -13.07 9.00
N PHE A 204 -8.79 -13.60 9.06
CA PHE A 204 -9.79 -13.22 10.07
C PHE A 204 -9.41 -13.63 11.50
N ARG A 205 -8.41 -14.51 11.66
CA ARG A 205 -7.84 -14.91 12.95
C ARG A 205 -6.49 -14.23 13.24
N CYS A 206 -5.89 -13.59 12.24
CA CYS A 206 -4.59 -12.92 12.35
C CYS A 206 -4.76 -11.40 12.42
N GLY A 207 -4.88 -10.87 13.64
CA GLY A 207 -5.13 -9.45 13.90
C GLY A 207 -4.26 -8.42 13.12
N PRO A 208 -2.93 -8.56 12.97
CA PRO A 208 -2.11 -7.57 12.28
C PRO A 208 -2.39 -7.57 10.77
N ILE A 209 -2.65 -8.74 10.20
CA ILE A 209 -2.98 -8.90 8.79
C ILE A 209 -4.43 -8.46 8.51
N LEU A 210 -5.37 -8.76 9.42
CA LEU A 210 -6.74 -8.25 9.33
C LEU A 210 -6.76 -6.72 9.32
N LYS A 211 -5.94 -6.06 10.14
CA LYS A 211 -5.81 -4.58 10.12
C LYS A 211 -5.38 -4.05 8.74
N ILE A 212 -4.48 -4.74 8.05
CA ILE A 212 -4.08 -4.36 6.68
C ILE A 212 -5.29 -4.49 5.74
N ILE A 213 -5.99 -5.61 5.78
CA ILE A 213 -7.15 -5.85 4.92
C ILE A 213 -8.27 -4.83 5.17
N LEU A 214 -8.56 -4.52 6.43
CA LEU A 214 -9.57 -3.52 6.78
C LEU A 214 -9.18 -2.12 6.29
N ARG A 215 -7.89 -1.78 6.33
CA ARG A 215 -7.39 -0.50 5.81
C ARG A 215 -7.53 -0.41 4.29
N ILE A 216 -7.19 -1.49 3.58
CA ILE A 216 -7.42 -1.57 2.12
C ILE A 216 -8.91 -1.46 1.80
N LEU A 217 -9.77 -2.15 2.58
CA LEU A 217 -11.21 -2.10 2.40
C LEU A 217 -11.75 -0.69 2.63
N GLU A 218 -11.33 -0.01 3.69
CA GLU A 218 -11.74 1.37 3.98
C GLU A 218 -11.35 2.32 2.84
N ALA A 219 -10.11 2.22 2.36
CA ALA A 219 -9.66 3.00 1.21
C ALA A 219 -10.43 2.67 -0.07
N SER A 220 -10.73 1.39 -0.29
CA SER A 220 -11.51 0.94 -1.46
C SER A 220 -12.95 1.45 -1.40
N LEU A 221 -13.58 1.43 -0.22
CA LEU A 221 -14.89 2.01 0.03
C LEU A 221 -14.89 3.54 -0.13
N ALA A 222 -13.82 4.23 0.28
CA ALA A 222 -13.68 5.66 0.04
C ALA A 222 -13.57 5.97 -1.46
N ALA A 223 -12.80 5.16 -2.20
CA ALA A 223 -12.58 5.33 -3.63
C ALA A 223 -13.81 4.96 -4.48
N SER A 224 -14.67 4.04 -4.04
CA SER A 224 -15.90 3.69 -4.78
C SER A 224 -17.01 4.74 -4.65
N ARG A 225 -16.90 5.65 -3.68
CA ARG A 225 -17.85 6.74 -3.44
C ARG A 225 -17.48 8.05 -4.16
N SER A 226 -16.26 8.15 -4.67
CA SER A 226 -15.71 9.31 -5.38
C SER A 226 -15.86 9.19 -6.89
#